data_AF-A0AA36I795-F1
#
_entry.id   AF-A0AA36I795-F1
#
_cell.length_a   1.000
_cell.length_b   1.000
_cell.length_c   1.000
_cell.angle_alpha   90.00
_cell.angle_beta   90.00
_cell.angle_gamma   90.00
#
_symmetry.space_group_name_H-M   'P 1'
#
loop_
_entity.id
_entity.type
_entity.pdbx_description
1 polymer ?
#
loop_
_entity_poly.entity_id
_entity_poly.type
_entity_poly.pdbx_seq_one_letter_code
_entity_poly.pdbx_strand_id
1 'polypeptide(L)'
;MDASANLSRDLRSLESMLRQVKLRREKEAGKAVAVKKLDEKRSVFAQFDKDKDGQLSRNEVGAYAKAIGSELPQQVLDAIAAKLAPVTFTQFRALHRRLFVAKWELLAREARAAEEAKRKVLEEKREAMKEVLAGVEEALVRGEKLGAEAEAKLRLRQEASLEALEQGATEVESLIRNIQEVLSEAQIEEAQLNELQLEQRARQLRVRAQRLRIWVQHLEQQSSDLRAQAERKGQAQLDQLRSEAALALRRRMAEEKKSAAELFESLNGGGSVTKDQFLELLAGLDLDASKLARLYDSSAGAGGLEREAFLDLVKVYYVCVKQTLMNEELGIKSKSLRRLELREVLEALEGPENEDTAKVVRLRCRAVLDGLEGWVTFKGNQGTTFLEPGGRCYQALKDTEMTEELDAGSAVTRKVSSGEVIEVIEFEKKAGDARRIKGKAREDGACGWLTVSNLADTFLEPC
;
A
#
# COMPACT_ATOMS: atom_id res chain seq x y z
N MET A 1 -60.76 -40.45 -86.52
CA MET A 1 -59.60 -40.05 -85.67
C MET A 1 -58.89 -38.79 -86.19
N ASP A 2 -59.27 -38.21 -87.34
CA ASP A 2 -58.57 -37.06 -87.94
C ASP A 2 -58.92 -35.67 -87.38
N ALA A 3 -60.12 -35.47 -86.81
CA ALA A 3 -60.53 -34.15 -86.33
C ALA A 3 -59.73 -33.66 -85.10
N SER A 4 -59.38 -34.58 -84.19
CA SER A 4 -58.60 -34.27 -82.97
C SER A 4 -57.12 -33.99 -83.28
N ALA A 5 -56.55 -34.70 -84.25
CA ALA A 5 -55.18 -34.49 -84.71
C ALA A 5 -55.01 -33.12 -85.43
N ASN A 6 -56.00 -32.73 -86.24
CA ASN A 6 -56.03 -31.42 -86.89
C ASN A 6 -56.21 -30.28 -85.87
N LEU A 7 -57.11 -30.43 -84.89
CA LEU A 7 -57.31 -29.43 -83.83
C LEU A 7 -56.05 -29.22 -82.97
N SER A 8 -55.31 -30.29 -82.64
CA SER A 8 -54.04 -30.20 -81.91
C SER A 8 -52.94 -29.52 -82.74
N ARG A 9 -52.91 -29.75 -84.06
CA ARG A 9 -51.97 -29.09 -84.97
C ARG A 9 -52.27 -27.60 -85.11
N ASP A 10 -53.55 -27.24 -85.20
CA ASP A 10 -54.00 -25.86 -85.30
C ASP A 10 -53.77 -25.10 -83.98
N LEU A 11 -54.02 -25.72 -82.82
CA LEU A 11 -53.69 -25.14 -81.51
C LEU A 11 -52.19 -24.86 -81.36
N ARG A 12 -51.31 -25.80 -81.75
CA ARG A 12 -49.85 -25.57 -81.74
C ARG A 12 -49.42 -24.47 -82.72
N SER A 13 -50.08 -24.38 -83.87
CA SER A 13 -49.85 -23.31 -84.85
C SER A 13 -50.24 -21.94 -84.29
N LEU A 14 -51.39 -21.86 -83.62
CA LEU A 14 -51.91 -20.65 -83.02
C LEU A 14 -51.08 -20.21 -81.81
N GLU A 15 -50.64 -21.15 -80.97
CA GLU A 15 -49.67 -20.89 -79.89
C GLU A 15 -48.32 -20.38 -80.42
N SER A 16 -47.82 -20.96 -81.53
CA SER A 16 -46.61 -20.50 -82.20
C SER A 16 -46.75 -19.08 -82.74
N MET A 17 -47.88 -18.77 -83.41
CA MET A 17 -48.17 -17.42 -83.89
C MET A 17 -48.32 -16.42 -82.73
N LEU A 18 -48.99 -16.79 -81.65
CA LEU A 18 -49.16 -15.94 -80.47
C LEU A 18 -47.81 -15.64 -79.82
N ARG A 19 -46.91 -16.63 -79.75
CA ARG A 19 -45.52 -16.46 -79.28
C ARG A 19 -44.73 -15.53 -80.21
N GLN A 20 -44.88 -15.66 -81.53
CA GLN A 20 -44.23 -14.75 -82.50
C GLN A 20 -44.74 -13.31 -82.38
N VAL A 21 -46.04 -13.10 -82.19
CA VAL A 21 -46.63 -11.77 -82.00
C VAL A 21 -46.15 -11.14 -80.69
N LYS A 22 -46.08 -11.91 -79.59
CA LYS A 22 -45.51 -11.45 -78.32
C LYS A 22 -44.05 -11.01 -78.49
N LEU A 23 -43.21 -11.85 -79.11
CA LEU A 23 -41.80 -11.51 -79.38
C LEU A 23 -41.65 -10.27 -80.26
N ARG A 24 -42.52 -10.08 -81.27
CA ARG A 24 -42.51 -8.87 -82.10
C ARG A 24 -42.91 -7.62 -81.31
N ARG A 25 -43.97 -7.70 -80.49
CA ARG A 25 -44.39 -6.59 -79.62
C ARG A 25 -43.31 -6.22 -78.60
N GLU A 26 -42.67 -7.20 -77.97
CA GLU A 26 -41.55 -6.97 -77.05
C GLU A 26 -40.35 -6.33 -77.77
N LYS A 27 -40.05 -6.75 -79.00
CA LYS A 27 -39.00 -6.16 -79.83
C LYS A 27 -39.31 -4.71 -80.22
N GLU A 28 -40.55 -4.41 -80.60
CA GLU A 28 -41.00 -3.05 -80.95
C GLU A 28 -41.06 -2.14 -79.73
N ALA A 29 -41.57 -2.62 -78.60
CA ALA A 29 -41.52 -1.91 -77.33
C ALA A 29 -40.07 -1.62 -76.91
N GLY A 30 -39.17 -2.59 -77.07
CA GLY A 30 -37.73 -2.42 -76.84
C GLY A 30 -37.10 -1.36 -77.76
N LYS A 31 -37.49 -1.33 -79.05
CA LYS A 31 -37.05 -0.29 -79.99
C LYS A 31 -37.58 1.10 -79.59
N ALA A 32 -38.85 1.22 -79.24
CA ALA A 32 -39.46 2.48 -78.83
C ALA A 32 -38.78 3.06 -77.58
N VAL A 33 -38.48 2.21 -76.59
CA VAL A 33 -37.71 2.61 -75.38
C VAL A 33 -36.28 3.00 -75.74
N ALA A 34 -35.63 2.29 -76.67
CA ALA A 34 -34.27 2.62 -77.11
C ALA A 34 -34.21 3.97 -77.84
N VAL A 35 -35.20 4.29 -78.68
CA VAL A 35 -35.32 5.59 -79.38
C VAL A 35 -35.50 6.72 -78.38
N LYS A 36 -36.44 6.59 -77.43
CA LYS A 36 -36.62 7.59 -76.35
C LYS A 36 -35.32 7.86 -75.58
N LYS A 37 -34.61 6.80 -75.17
CA LYS A 37 -33.31 6.91 -74.48
C LYS A 37 -32.20 7.51 -75.36
N LEU A 38 -32.28 7.37 -76.68
CA LEU A 38 -31.34 8.00 -77.61
C LEU A 38 -31.66 9.49 -77.77
N ASP A 39 -32.93 9.86 -77.87
CA ASP A 39 -33.37 11.25 -77.97
C ASP A 39 -33.07 12.05 -76.69
N GLU A 40 -33.28 11.44 -75.52
CA GLU A 40 -32.84 12.01 -74.23
C GLU A 40 -31.33 12.28 -74.21
N LYS A 41 -30.52 11.33 -74.68
CA LYS A 41 -29.06 11.50 -74.76
C LYS A 41 -28.65 12.57 -75.78
N ARG A 42 -29.36 12.67 -76.90
CA ARG A 42 -29.13 13.73 -77.91
C ARG A 42 -29.44 15.10 -77.33
N SER A 43 -30.51 15.20 -76.55
CA SER A 43 -30.88 16.43 -75.84
C SER A 43 -29.78 16.83 -74.84
N VAL A 44 -29.26 15.89 -74.04
CA VAL A 44 -28.14 16.17 -73.13
C VAL A 44 -26.89 16.57 -73.91
N PHE A 45 -26.53 15.88 -75.00
CA PHE A 45 -25.37 16.28 -75.82
C PHE A 45 -25.51 17.71 -76.36
N ALA A 46 -26.69 18.06 -76.91
CA ALA A 46 -26.97 19.38 -77.46
C ALA A 46 -27.00 20.51 -76.41
N GLN A 47 -27.24 20.19 -75.12
CA GLN A 47 -27.15 21.17 -74.03
C GLN A 47 -25.71 21.62 -73.78
N PHE A 48 -24.73 20.76 -74.05
CA PHE A 48 -23.31 21.04 -73.80
C PHE A 48 -22.52 21.43 -75.06
N ASP A 49 -23.08 21.19 -76.26
CA ASP A 49 -22.60 21.67 -77.57
C ASP A 49 -23.16 23.10 -77.80
N LYS A 50 -22.47 24.12 -77.26
CA LYS A 50 -22.95 25.50 -77.23
C LYS A 50 -22.73 26.22 -78.55
N ASP A 51 -21.67 25.87 -79.28
CA ASP A 51 -21.38 26.41 -80.61
C ASP A 51 -22.16 25.69 -81.73
N LYS A 52 -22.85 24.59 -81.41
CA LYS A 52 -23.71 23.80 -82.31
C LYS A 52 -22.93 23.23 -83.50
N ASP A 53 -21.64 22.96 -83.32
CA ASP A 53 -20.78 22.41 -84.36
C ASP A 53 -20.90 20.86 -84.47
N GLY A 54 -21.67 20.24 -83.57
CA GLY A 54 -21.88 18.80 -83.52
C GLY A 54 -20.76 18.04 -82.80
N GLN A 55 -19.82 18.75 -82.17
CA GLN A 55 -18.67 18.27 -81.44
C GLN A 55 -18.56 18.97 -80.09
N LEU A 56 -18.06 18.29 -79.07
CA LEU A 56 -17.77 18.95 -77.78
C LEU A 56 -16.33 19.45 -77.76
N SER A 57 -16.16 20.77 -77.67
CA SER A 57 -14.87 21.40 -77.45
C SER A 57 -14.30 21.05 -76.06
N ARG A 58 -12.99 21.29 -75.84
CA ARG A 58 -12.34 20.98 -74.55
C ARG A 58 -13.01 21.66 -73.35
N ASN A 59 -13.46 22.90 -73.53
CA ASN A 59 -14.14 23.67 -72.49
C ASN A 59 -15.54 23.11 -72.20
N GLU A 60 -16.23 22.59 -73.22
CA GLU A 60 -17.56 21.97 -73.09
C GLU A 60 -17.50 20.57 -72.49
N VAL A 61 -16.46 19.80 -72.80
CA VAL A 61 -16.17 18.53 -72.11
C VAL A 61 -15.92 18.79 -70.62
N GLY A 62 -15.20 19.86 -70.26
CA GLY A 62 -15.01 20.28 -68.87
C GLY A 62 -16.30 20.75 -68.19
N ALA A 63 -17.16 21.49 -68.89
CA ALA A 63 -18.47 21.89 -68.38
C ALA A 63 -19.41 20.70 -68.18
N TYR A 64 -19.41 19.75 -69.11
CA TYR A 64 -20.16 18.50 -69.00
C TYR A 64 -19.66 17.65 -67.83
N ALA A 65 -18.34 17.52 -67.67
CA ALA A 65 -17.72 16.82 -66.54
C ALA A 65 -18.16 17.44 -65.20
N LYS A 66 -18.16 18.77 -65.07
CA LYS A 66 -18.69 19.45 -63.87
C LYS A 66 -20.18 19.19 -63.65
N ALA A 67 -20.99 19.22 -64.71
CA ALA A 67 -22.43 18.99 -64.61
C ALA A 67 -22.80 17.57 -64.18
N ILE A 68 -22.00 16.56 -64.52
CA ILE A 68 -22.14 15.17 -64.01
C ILE A 68 -21.43 14.96 -62.66
N GLY A 69 -21.00 16.04 -62.00
CA GLY A 69 -20.32 16.02 -60.70
C GLY A 69 -18.91 15.43 -60.74
N SER A 70 -18.24 15.46 -61.89
CA SER A 70 -16.86 14.97 -62.08
C SER A 70 -15.90 16.15 -62.13
N GLU A 71 -15.45 16.59 -60.96
CA GLU A 71 -14.37 17.57 -60.82
C GLU A 71 -13.01 16.89 -61.05
N LEU A 72 -12.65 16.73 -62.33
CA LEU A 72 -11.40 16.09 -62.74
C LEU A 72 -10.32 17.15 -63.02
N PRO A 73 -9.04 16.86 -62.74
CA PRO A 73 -7.93 17.73 -63.14
C PRO A 73 -7.94 17.97 -64.65
N GLN A 74 -7.62 19.20 -65.06
CA GLN A 74 -7.69 19.63 -66.47
C GLN A 74 -6.85 18.74 -67.41
N GLN A 75 -5.70 18.26 -66.95
CA GLN A 75 -4.84 17.32 -67.68
C GLN A 75 -5.54 15.98 -68.01
N VAL A 76 -6.40 15.48 -67.10
CA VAL A 76 -7.15 14.24 -67.28
C VAL A 76 -8.31 14.45 -68.26
N LEU A 77 -8.99 15.59 -68.17
CA LEU A 77 -10.03 15.99 -69.12
C LEU A 77 -9.47 16.13 -70.53
N ASP A 78 -8.30 16.76 -70.67
CA ASP A 78 -7.61 16.94 -71.94
C ASP A 78 -7.16 15.61 -72.56
N ALA A 79 -6.65 14.67 -71.75
CA ALA A 79 -6.27 13.34 -72.20
C ALA A 79 -7.48 12.50 -72.66
N ILE A 80 -8.63 12.61 -71.96
CA ILE A 80 -9.87 11.93 -72.33
C ILE A 80 -10.44 12.52 -73.62
N ALA A 81 -10.46 13.86 -73.74
CA ALA A 81 -10.92 14.58 -74.92
C ALA A 81 -10.04 14.30 -76.14
N ALA A 82 -8.70 14.31 -75.98
CA ALA A 82 -7.76 14.01 -77.05
C ALA A 82 -7.92 12.58 -77.61
N LYS A 83 -8.16 11.58 -76.75
CA LYS A 83 -8.39 10.18 -77.16
C LYS A 83 -9.77 9.95 -77.80
N LEU A 84 -10.65 10.93 -77.77
CA LEU A 84 -12.00 10.89 -78.35
C LEU A 84 -12.19 12.02 -79.37
N ALA A 85 -11.12 12.68 -79.81
CA ALA A 85 -11.23 13.75 -80.78
C ALA A 85 -11.49 13.16 -82.19
N PRO A 86 -12.48 13.66 -82.96
CA PRO A 86 -13.49 14.66 -82.61
C PRO A 86 -14.64 14.06 -81.76
N VAL A 87 -15.02 14.76 -80.67
CA VAL A 87 -16.01 14.29 -79.69
C VAL A 87 -17.42 14.53 -80.19
N THR A 88 -17.88 13.70 -81.14
CA THR A 88 -19.25 13.75 -81.67
C THR A 88 -20.24 12.98 -80.80
N PHE A 89 -21.55 13.10 -81.08
CA PHE A 89 -22.60 12.35 -80.39
C PHE A 89 -22.36 10.83 -80.33
N THR A 90 -21.74 10.25 -81.37
CA THR A 90 -21.38 8.82 -81.41
C THR A 90 -20.42 8.42 -80.29
N GLN A 91 -19.52 9.34 -79.90
CA GLN A 91 -18.50 9.14 -78.89
C GLN A 91 -18.94 9.60 -77.49
N PHE A 92 -20.07 10.31 -77.38
CA PHE A 92 -20.59 10.84 -76.13
C PHE A 92 -20.80 9.77 -75.05
N ARG A 93 -21.27 8.57 -75.44
CA ARG A 93 -21.38 7.43 -74.51
C ARG A 93 -20.02 6.96 -74.00
N ALA A 94 -19.00 6.99 -74.86
CA ALA A 94 -17.63 6.64 -74.48
C ALA A 94 -17.00 7.72 -73.60
N LEU A 95 -17.25 8.99 -73.90
CA LEU A 95 -16.85 10.14 -73.08
C LEU A 95 -17.43 10.03 -71.67
N HIS A 96 -18.75 9.90 -71.54
CA HIS A 96 -19.44 9.77 -70.25
C HIS A 96 -18.87 8.60 -69.43
N ARG A 97 -18.68 7.41 -70.04
CA ARG A 97 -18.05 6.28 -69.34
C ARG A 97 -16.62 6.60 -68.87
N ARG A 98 -15.79 7.21 -69.71
CA ARG A 98 -14.39 7.54 -69.35
C ARG A 98 -14.30 8.60 -68.25
N LEU A 99 -15.18 9.60 -68.26
CA LEU A 99 -15.27 10.61 -67.19
C LEU A 99 -15.68 9.98 -65.86
N PHE A 100 -16.70 9.11 -65.87
CA PHE A 100 -17.11 8.37 -64.68
C PHE A 100 -16.00 7.46 -64.16
N VAL A 101 -15.34 6.69 -65.03
CA VAL A 101 -14.20 5.84 -64.65
C VAL A 101 -13.09 6.67 -64.01
N ALA A 102 -12.70 7.79 -64.62
CA ALA A 102 -11.68 8.68 -64.07
C ALA A 102 -12.06 9.27 -62.71
N LYS A 103 -13.33 9.64 -62.50
CA LYS A 103 -13.84 10.12 -61.20
C LYS A 103 -13.76 9.05 -60.13
N TRP A 104 -14.27 7.85 -60.41
CA TRP A 104 -14.23 6.73 -59.48
C TRP A 104 -12.79 6.30 -59.17
N GLU A 105 -11.89 6.36 -60.14
CA GLU A 105 -10.46 6.10 -59.94
C GLU A 105 -9.78 7.13 -59.03
N LEU A 106 -10.11 8.43 -59.17
CA LEU A 106 -9.58 9.46 -58.28
C LEU A 106 -10.11 9.33 -56.85
N LEU A 107 -11.41 9.18 -56.67
CA LEU A 107 -12.00 8.94 -55.34
C LEU A 107 -11.45 7.65 -54.71
N ALA A 108 -11.24 6.60 -55.50
CA ALA A 108 -10.62 5.36 -55.02
C ALA A 108 -9.11 5.53 -54.73
N ARG A 109 -8.42 6.45 -55.40
CA ARG A 109 -7.02 6.81 -55.07
C ARG A 109 -6.96 7.62 -53.78
N GLU A 110 -7.83 8.60 -53.60
CA GLU A 110 -7.93 9.40 -52.39
C GLU A 110 -8.34 8.56 -51.18
N ALA A 111 -9.32 7.67 -51.34
CA ALA A 111 -9.74 6.73 -50.30
C ALA A 111 -8.60 5.78 -49.91
N ARG A 112 -7.88 5.19 -50.89
CA ARG A 112 -6.70 4.34 -50.62
C ARG A 112 -5.57 5.13 -49.95
N ALA A 113 -5.30 6.35 -50.41
CA ALA A 113 -4.28 7.21 -49.80
C ALA A 113 -4.65 7.59 -48.36
N ALA A 114 -5.91 7.90 -48.09
CA ALA A 114 -6.41 8.19 -46.75
C ALA A 114 -6.36 6.95 -45.83
N GLU A 115 -6.71 5.77 -46.34
CA GLU A 115 -6.60 4.51 -45.60
C GLU A 115 -5.15 4.13 -45.29
N GLU A 116 -4.25 4.28 -46.27
CA GLU A 116 -2.82 4.06 -46.09
C GLU A 116 -2.20 5.05 -45.10
N ALA A 117 -2.59 6.33 -45.16
CA ALA A 117 -2.16 7.34 -44.20
C ALA A 117 -2.65 7.00 -42.77
N LYS A 118 -3.92 6.63 -42.62
CA LYS A 118 -4.47 6.16 -41.33
C LYS A 118 -3.73 4.93 -40.81
N ARG A 119 -3.43 3.97 -41.68
CA ARG A 119 -2.69 2.76 -41.31
C ARG A 119 -1.28 3.06 -40.83
N LYS A 120 -0.55 3.95 -41.51
CA LYS A 120 0.80 4.38 -41.09
C LYS A 120 0.76 5.05 -39.71
N VAL A 121 -0.17 5.97 -39.48
CA VAL A 121 -0.34 6.61 -38.17
C VAL A 121 -0.69 5.58 -37.08
N LEU A 122 -1.55 4.62 -37.38
CA LEU A 122 -1.90 3.56 -36.42
C LEU A 122 -0.71 2.65 -36.11
N GLU A 123 0.10 2.32 -37.12
CA GLU A 123 1.32 1.50 -36.97
C GLU A 123 2.38 2.23 -36.14
N GLU A 124 2.63 3.52 -36.40
CA GLU A 124 3.55 4.35 -35.60
C GLU A 124 3.10 4.41 -34.13
N LYS A 125 1.80 4.65 -33.88
CA LYS A 125 1.24 4.63 -32.52
C LYS A 125 1.37 3.27 -31.86
N ARG A 126 1.20 2.19 -32.63
CA ARG A 126 1.32 0.82 -32.13
C ARG A 126 2.74 0.51 -31.68
N GLU A 127 3.73 0.88 -32.47
CA GLU A 127 5.14 0.70 -32.11
C GLU A 127 5.52 1.55 -30.88
N ALA A 128 5.10 2.82 -30.84
CA ALA A 128 5.32 3.67 -29.66
C ALA A 128 4.71 3.06 -28.39
N MET A 129 3.49 2.52 -28.46
CA MET A 129 2.86 1.87 -27.31
C MET A 129 3.54 0.54 -26.94
N LYS A 130 4.08 -0.22 -27.89
CA LYS A 130 4.86 -1.44 -27.58
C LYS A 130 6.12 -1.13 -26.78
N GLU A 131 6.82 -0.05 -27.12
CA GLU A 131 7.99 0.42 -26.36
C GLU A 131 7.61 0.80 -24.92
N VAL A 132 6.49 1.50 -24.75
CA VAL A 132 5.96 1.81 -23.39
C VAL A 132 5.66 0.52 -22.62
N LEU A 133 4.97 -0.45 -23.23
CA LEU A 133 4.66 -1.73 -22.56
C LEU A 133 5.93 -2.54 -22.23
N ALA A 134 6.97 -2.46 -23.06
CA ALA A 134 8.27 -3.07 -22.78
C ALA A 134 8.95 -2.40 -21.58
N GLY A 135 8.95 -1.06 -21.51
CA GLY A 135 9.46 -0.33 -20.34
C GLY A 135 8.71 -0.66 -19.05
N VAL A 136 7.38 -0.80 -19.12
CA VAL A 136 6.56 -1.26 -17.97
C VAL A 136 6.94 -2.67 -17.55
N GLU A 137 7.16 -3.58 -18.50
CA GLU A 137 7.57 -4.95 -18.21
C GLU A 137 8.93 -5.00 -17.51
N GLU A 138 9.91 -4.24 -17.98
CA GLU A 138 11.22 -4.11 -17.33
C GLU A 138 11.11 -3.51 -15.93
N ALA A 139 10.28 -2.48 -15.75
CA ALA A 139 10.01 -1.90 -14.44
C ALA A 139 9.45 -2.96 -13.48
N LEU A 140 8.44 -3.73 -13.89
CA LEU A 140 7.88 -4.80 -13.07
C LEU A 140 8.91 -5.87 -12.70
N VAL A 141 9.80 -6.24 -13.62
CA VAL A 141 10.91 -7.18 -13.32
C VAL A 141 11.87 -6.59 -12.28
N ARG A 142 12.18 -5.28 -12.32
CA ARG A 142 12.97 -4.60 -11.28
C ARG A 142 12.25 -4.67 -9.93
N GLY A 143 10.95 -4.35 -9.90
CA GLY A 143 10.13 -4.40 -8.69
C GLY A 143 10.07 -5.80 -8.08
N GLU A 144 9.94 -6.85 -8.90
CA GLU A 144 9.93 -8.23 -8.43
C GLU A 144 11.28 -8.65 -7.81
N LYS A 145 12.42 -8.19 -8.36
CA LYS A 145 13.74 -8.43 -7.78
C LYS A 145 13.92 -7.74 -6.43
N LEU A 146 13.49 -6.48 -6.32
CA LEU A 146 13.52 -5.74 -5.06
C LEU A 146 12.64 -6.39 -4.00
N GLY A 147 11.45 -6.87 -4.38
CA GLY A 147 10.58 -7.62 -3.49
C GLY A 147 11.23 -8.90 -2.95
N ALA A 148 11.93 -9.63 -3.81
CA ALA A 148 12.63 -10.86 -3.41
C ALA A 148 13.80 -10.56 -2.46
N GLU A 149 14.52 -9.45 -2.68
CA GLU A 149 15.56 -8.99 -1.76
C GLU A 149 14.97 -8.61 -0.39
N ALA A 150 13.85 -7.89 -0.37
CA ALA A 150 13.16 -7.52 0.87
C ALA A 150 12.71 -8.75 1.66
N GLU A 151 12.11 -9.74 1.00
CA GLU A 151 11.68 -10.99 1.63
C GLU A 151 12.87 -11.79 2.19
N ALA A 152 13.99 -11.85 1.45
CA ALA A 152 15.21 -12.50 1.93
C ALA A 152 15.76 -11.82 3.20
N LYS A 153 15.75 -10.48 3.25
CA LYS A 153 16.19 -9.70 4.42
C LYS A 153 15.27 -9.91 5.62
N LEU A 154 13.95 -9.98 5.42
CA LEU A 154 12.98 -10.27 6.48
C LEU A 154 13.20 -11.68 7.06
N ARG A 155 13.44 -12.67 6.19
CA ARG A 155 13.64 -14.06 6.61
C ARG A 155 14.88 -14.25 7.49
N LEU A 156 15.96 -13.50 7.23
CA LEU A 156 17.21 -13.61 7.98
C LEU A 156 17.14 -13.04 9.40
N ARG A 157 16.06 -12.33 9.78
CA ARG A 157 16.06 -11.46 10.96
C ARG A 157 15.07 -11.86 12.08
N GLN A 158 14.37 -12.99 11.96
CA GLN A 158 13.38 -13.43 12.97
C GLN A 158 13.96 -13.64 14.39
N GLU A 159 15.26 -13.89 14.53
CA GLU A 159 15.95 -14.08 15.82
C GLU A 159 17.16 -13.14 16.01
N ALA A 160 17.16 -11.97 15.37
CA ALA A 160 18.33 -11.09 15.35
C ALA A 160 18.44 -10.17 16.59
N SER A 161 19.63 -9.60 16.79
CA SER A 161 19.91 -8.54 17.78
C SER A 161 19.07 -7.28 17.49
N LEU A 162 18.90 -6.39 18.48
CA LEU A 162 18.16 -5.13 18.31
C LEU A 162 18.66 -4.33 17.10
N GLU A 163 19.98 -4.14 17.02
CA GLU A 163 20.63 -3.41 15.92
C GLU A 163 20.35 -4.05 14.56
N ALA A 164 20.37 -5.39 14.50
CA ALA A 164 20.05 -6.12 13.29
C ALA A 164 18.56 -6.03 12.94
N LEU A 165 17.65 -5.92 13.90
CA LEU A 165 16.23 -5.68 13.61
C LEU A 165 16.00 -4.26 13.06
N GLU A 166 16.60 -3.24 13.69
CA GLU A 166 16.50 -1.82 13.28
C GLU A 166 17.08 -1.58 11.87
N GLN A 167 18.28 -2.11 11.60
CA GLN A 167 18.88 -2.06 10.26
C GLN A 167 18.01 -2.81 9.24
N GLY A 168 17.30 -3.85 9.66
CA GLY A 168 16.48 -4.66 8.78
C GLY A 168 15.23 -3.95 8.34
N ALA A 169 14.54 -3.34 9.29
CA ALA A 169 13.36 -2.53 9.02
C ALA A 169 13.70 -1.38 8.06
N THR A 170 14.79 -0.65 8.32
CA THR A 170 15.21 0.48 7.47
C THR A 170 15.58 0.04 6.05
N GLU A 171 16.34 -1.04 5.90
CA GLU A 171 16.67 -1.60 4.58
C GLU A 171 15.42 -2.06 3.83
N VAL A 172 14.50 -2.78 4.48
CA VAL A 172 13.26 -3.28 3.87
C VAL A 172 12.33 -2.14 3.47
N GLU A 173 12.17 -1.12 4.31
CA GLU A 173 11.41 0.09 4.00
C GLU A 173 11.96 0.83 2.78
N SER A 174 13.29 0.92 2.65
CA SER A 174 13.93 1.53 1.49
C SER A 174 13.61 0.75 0.20
N LEU A 175 13.61 -0.58 0.26
CA LEU A 175 13.25 -1.44 -0.86
C LEU A 175 11.76 -1.30 -1.21
N ILE A 176 10.88 -1.28 -0.20
CA ILE A 176 9.44 -1.04 -0.39
C ILE A 176 9.18 0.27 -1.11
N ARG A 177 9.85 1.36 -0.70
CA ARG A 177 9.74 2.67 -1.36
C ARG A 177 10.13 2.58 -2.84
N ASN A 178 11.25 1.93 -3.15
CA ASN A 178 11.69 1.74 -4.54
C ASN A 178 10.68 0.91 -5.36
N ILE A 179 10.03 -0.09 -4.76
CA ILE A 179 8.98 -0.87 -5.45
C ILE A 179 7.73 -0.02 -5.71
N GLN A 180 7.35 0.86 -4.77
CA GLN A 180 6.24 1.80 -4.95
C GLN A 180 6.52 2.79 -6.10
N GLU A 181 7.76 3.27 -6.21
CA GLU A 181 8.21 4.10 -7.35
C GLU A 181 8.06 3.32 -8.67
N VAL A 182 8.54 2.08 -8.74
CA VAL A 182 8.36 1.19 -9.90
C VAL A 182 6.88 1.00 -10.27
N LEU A 183 6.01 0.82 -9.28
CA LEU A 183 4.57 0.66 -9.51
C LEU A 183 3.90 1.93 -10.04
N SER A 184 4.48 3.11 -9.78
CA SER A 184 4.05 4.37 -10.36
C SER A 184 4.52 4.53 -11.81
N GLU A 185 5.74 4.09 -12.13
CA GLU A 185 6.27 4.03 -13.50
C GLU A 185 5.48 3.03 -14.38
N ALA A 186 5.00 1.93 -13.77
CA ALA A 186 4.30 0.85 -14.45
C ALA A 186 2.81 1.15 -14.77
N GLN A 187 2.36 2.41 -14.67
CA GLN A 187 0.99 2.79 -14.98
C GLN A 187 0.73 2.76 -16.50
N ILE A 188 -0.32 2.04 -16.90
CA ILE A 188 -0.70 1.90 -18.31
C ILE A 188 -2.03 2.63 -18.55
N GLU A 189 -1.98 3.73 -19.30
CA GLU A 189 -3.17 4.45 -19.76
C GLU A 189 -4.01 3.60 -20.74
N GLU A 190 -5.34 3.71 -20.68
CA GLU A 190 -6.26 2.89 -21.48
C GLU A 190 -6.48 3.38 -22.91
N ALA A 191 -6.08 4.60 -23.23
CA ALA A 191 -6.39 5.23 -24.49
C ALA A 191 -5.87 4.39 -25.69
N GLN A 192 -6.78 4.05 -26.61
CA GLN A 192 -6.47 3.46 -27.91
C GLN A 192 -5.91 2.02 -27.89
N LEU A 193 -5.81 1.34 -26.75
CA LEU A 193 -5.28 -0.03 -26.66
C LEU A 193 -6.05 -1.03 -27.54
N ASN A 194 -7.37 -0.87 -27.63
CA ASN A 194 -8.26 -1.72 -28.43
C ASN A 194 -8.00 -1.54 -29.92
N GLU A 195 -7.89 -0.30 -30.36
CA GLU A 195 -7.60 0.06 -31.75
C GLU A 195 -6.20 -0.40 -32.17
N LEU A 196 -5.25 -0.40 -31.23
CA LEU A 196 -3.87 -0.85 -31.44
C LEU A 196 -3.66 -2.36 -31.28
N GLN A 197 -4.71 -3.12 -30.90
CA GLN A 197 -4.66 -4.56 -30.64
C GLN A 197 -3.63 -4.95 -29.54
N LEU A 198 -3.48 -4.12 -28.51
CA LEU A 198 -2.51 -4.31 -27.41
C LEU A 198 -3.18 -4.60 -26.06
N GLU A 199 -4.51 -4.68 -26.00
CA GLU A 199 -5.29 -4.93 -24.79
C GLU A 199 -4.81 -6.16 -24.00
N GLN A 200 -4.59 -7.28 -24.68
CA GLN A 200 -4.24 -8.53 -24.01
C GLN A 200 -2.89 -8.43 -23.29
N ARG A 201 -1.89 -7.78 -23.92
CA ARG A 201 -0.57 -7.57 -23.31
C ARG A 201 -0.66 -6.58 -22.15
N ALA A 202 -1.36 -5.46 -22.33
CA ALA A 202 -1.60 -4.50 -21.26
C ALA A 202 -2.32 -5.15 -20.06
N ARG A 203 -3.32 -6.00 -20.31
CA ARG A 203 -4.02 -6.76 -19.27
C ARG A 203 -3.08 -7.70 -18.49
N GLN A 204 -2.17 -8.40 -19.17
CA GLN A 204 -1.19 -9.26 -18.50
C GLN A 204 -0.26 -8.47 -17.59
N LEU A 205 0.24 -7.32 -18.05
CA LEU A 205 1.10 -6.45 -17.25
C LEU A 205 0.36 -5.85 -16.06
N ARG A 206 -0.91 -5.46 -16.22
CA ARG A 206 -1.75 -4.99 -15.11
C ARG A 206 -1.94 -6.06 -14.03
N VAL A 207 -2.14 -7.32 -14.43
CA VAL A 207 -2.25 -8.43 -13.48
C VAL A 207 -0.93 -8.63 -12.73
N ARG A 208 0.24 -8.55 -13.39
CA ARG A 208 1.54 -8.56 -12.69
C ARG A 208 1.70 -7.38 -11.73
N ALA A 209 1.38 -6.16 -12.15
CA ALA A 209 1.43 -4.98 -11.30
C ALA A 209 0.53 -5.12 -10.06
N GLN A 210 -0.67 -5.67 -10.23
CA GLN A 210 -1.59 -5.95 -9.12
C GLN A 210 -1.02 -6.99 -8.15
N ARG A 211 -0.40 -8.06 -8.65
CA ARG A 211 0.27 -9.06 -7.79
C ARG A 211 1.42 -8.44 -7.00
N LEU A 212 2.22 -7.61 -7.66
CA LEU A 212 3.32 -6.90 -7.01
C LEU A 212 2.80 -5.94 -5.93
N ARG A 213 1.68 -5.23 -6.15
CA ARG A 213 1.04 -4.40 -5.12
C ARG A 213 0.61 -5.20 -3.89
N ILE A 214 -0.04 -6.34 -4.09
CA ILE A 214 -0.45 -7.22 -2.99
C ILE A 214 0.78 -7.73 -2.22
N TRP A 215 1.86 -8.07 -2.94
CA TRP A 215 3.10 -8.49 -2.31
C TRP A 215 3.73 -7.37 -1.48
N VAL A 216 3.77 -6.14 -1.99
CA VAL A 216 4.24 -4.95 -1.25
C VAL A 216 3.44 -4.73 0.03
N GLN A 217 2.11 -4.86 0.00
CA GLN A 217 1.29 -4.74 1.21
C GLN A 217 1.66 -5.77 2.28
N HIS A 218 2.00 -7.00 1.86
CA HIS A 218 2.48 -8.01 2.79
C HIS A 218 3.87 -7.66 3.35
N LEU A 219 4.79 -7.19 2.50
CA LEU A 219 6.11 -6.73 2.94
C LEU A 219 6.01 -5.55 3.91
N GLU A 220 5.08 -4.61 3.68
CA GLU A 220 4.78 -3.50 4.59
C GLU A 220 4.32 -4.00 5.96
N GLN A 221 3.38 -4.95 6.00
CA GLN A 221 2.94 -5.55 7.26
C GLN A 221 4.10 -6.22 8.00
N GLN A 222 4.90 -7.03 7.30
CA GLN A 222 6.05 -7.71 7.90
C GLN A 222 7.13 -6.74 8.38
N SER A 223 7.36 -5.65 7.66
CA SER A 223 8.28 -4.58 8.07
C SER A 223 7.79 -3.87 9.33
N SER A 224 6.48 -3.62 9.42
CA SER A 224 5.85 -3.06 10.63
C SER A 224 5.99 -3.99 11.82
N ASP A 225 5.76 -5.29 11.63
CA ASP A 225 5.92 -6.29 12.70
C ASP A 225 7.38 -6.38 13.18
N LEU A 226 8.33 -6.28 12.26
CA LEU A 226 9.76 -6.26 12.59
C LEU A 226 10.13 -5.02 13.41
N ARG A 227 9.59 -3.84 13.07
CA ARG A 227 9.75 -2.62 13.88
C ARG A 227 9.17 -2.78 15.27
N ALA A 228 7.94 -3.28 15.38
CA ALA A 228 7.30 -3.51 16.67
C ALA A 228 8.12 -4.49 17.53
N GLN A 229 8.73 -5.52 16.91
CA GLN A 229 9.63 -6.43 17.60
C GLN A 229 10.92 -5.73 18.07
N ALA A 230 11.52 -4.87 17.23
CA ALA A 230 12.69 -4.09 17.58
C ALA A 230 12.41 -3.16 18.78
N GLU A 231 11.30 -2.42 18.72
CA GLU A 231 10.88 -1.51 19.79
C GLU A 231 10.64 -2.24 21.11
N ARG A 232 9.92 -3.38 21.08
CA ARG A 232 9.71 -4.22 22.28
C ARG A 232 11.02 -4.71 22.88
N LYS A 233 11.95 -5.20 22.05
CA LYS A 233 13.28 -5.63 22.52
C LYS A 233 14.09 -4.46 23.08
N GLY A 234 14.07 -3.30 22.42
CA GLY A 234 14.78 -2.11 22.84
C GLY A 234 14.28 -1.59 24.19
N GLN A 235 12.96 -1.54 24.37
CA GLN A 235 12.35 -1.16 25.64
C GLN A 235 12.69 -2.15 26.78
N ALA A 236 12.60 -3.46 26.52
CA ALA A 236 12.98 -4.47 27.52
C ALA A 236 14.45 -4.34 27.94
N GLN A 237 15.36 -4.07 26.99
CA GLN A 237 16.77 -3.81 27.31
C GLN A 237 16.94 -2.53 28.13
N LEU A 238 16.20 -1.46 27.82
CA LEU A 238 16.21 -0.22 28.61
C LEU A 238 15.69 -0.43 30.03
N ASP A 239 14.64 -1.23 30.23
CA ASP A 239 14.10 -1.54 31.57
C ASP A 239 15.10 -2.35 32.41
N GLN A 240 15.79 -3.31 31.79
CA GLN A 240 16.85 -4.06 32.43
C GLN A 240 18.00 -3.12 32.84
N LEU A 241 18.46 -2.26 31.92
CA LEU A 241 19.50 -1.26 32.21
C LEU A 241 19.09 -0.30 33.31
N ARG A 242 17.83 0.15 33.33
CA ARG A 242 17.28 1.00 34.39
C ARG A 242 17.39 0.30 35.75
N SER A 243 17.04 -0.98 35.80
CA SER A 243 17.11 -1.78 37.03
C SER A 243 18.55 -1.96 37.50
N GLU A 244 19.48 -2.27 36.59
CA GLU A 244 20.91 -2.41 36.90
C GLU A 244 21.52 -1.09 37.39
N ALA A 245 21.22 0.03 36.72
CA ALA A 245 21.66 1.36 37.12
C ALA A 245 21.08 1.77 38.49
N ALA A 246 19.79 1.54 38.73
CA ALA A 246 19.15 1.86 40.01
C ALA A 246 19.76 1.07 41.18
N LEU A 247 20.02 -0.23 40.99
CA LEU A 247 20.69 -1.08 41.98
C LEU A 247 22.11 -0.58 42.29
N ALA A 248 22.84 -0.18 41.27
CA ALA A 248 24.18 0.35 41.44
C ALA A 248 24.21 1.70 42.18
N LEU A 249 23.29 2.61 41.83
CA LEU A 249 23.14 3.88 42.55
C LEU A 249 22.79 3.65 44.02
N ARG A 250 21.92 2.67 44.32
CA ARG A 250 21.60 2.28 45.71
C ARG A 250 22.80 1.75 46.48
N ARG A 251 23.66 0.93 45.86
CA ARG A 251 24.90 0.46 46.49
C ARG A 251 25.82 1.63 46.83
N ARG A 252 26.02 2.55 45.88
CA ARG A 252 26.83 3.75 46.09
C ARG A 252 26.25 4.65 47.18
N MET A 253 24.93 4.82 47.23
CA MET A 253 24.25 5.55 48.31
C MET A 253 24.50 4.92 49.68
N ALA A 254 24.49 3.58 49.77
CA ALA A 254 24.78 2.87 51.01
C ALA A 254 26.25 3.02 51.44
N GLU A 255 27.18 2.95 50.50
CA GLU A 255 28.63 3.13 50.74
C GLU A 255 28.96 4.57 51.19
N GLU A 256 28.38 5.57 50.52
CA GLU A 256 28.57 6.99 50.85
C GLU A 256 27.68 7.48 52.01
N LYS A 257 26.75 6.64 52.49
CA LYS A 257 25.73 6.96 53.50
C LYS A 257 24.91 8.22 53.15
N LYS A 258 24.59 8.38 51.87
CA LYS A 258 23.81 9.50 51.36
C LYS A 258 22.40 9.06 51.00
N SER A 259 21.42 9.93 51.24
CA SER A 259 20.09 9.78 50.64
C SER A 259 20.13 10.04 49.13
N ALA A 260 19.10 9.63 48.40
CA ALA A 260 19.04 9.87 46.95
C ALA A 260 19.04 11.37 46.62
N ALA A 261 18.41 12.18 47.49
CA ALA A 261 18.41 13.63 47.37
C ALA A 261 19.82 14.21 47.62
N GLU A 262 20.51 13.76 48.65
CA GLU A 262 21.90 14.20 48.94
C GLU A 262 22.87 13.78 47.84
N LEU A 263 22.69 12.59 47.26
CA LEU A 263 23.49 12.15 46.11
C LEU A 263 23.28 13.08 44.92
N PHE A 264 22.03 13.43 44.58
CA PHE A 264 21.71 14.38 43.53
C PHE A 264 22.34 15.76 43.77
N GLU A 265 22.18 16.31 44.97
CA GLU A 265 22.77 17.59 45.36
C GLU A 265 24.30 17.57 45.22
N SER A 266 24.95 16.44 45.53
CA SER A 266 26.41 16.33 45.42
C SER A 266 26.92 16.29 43.97
N LEU A 267 26.07 16.02 42.98
CA LEU A 267 26.46 15.94 41.57
C LEU A 267 26.47 17.29 40.88
N ASN A 268 25.47 18.13 41.15
CA ASN A 268 25.33 19.41 40.46
C ASN A 268 24.79 20.57 41.33
N GLY A 269 24.87 20.46 42.65
CA GLY A 269 24.42 21.51 43.58
C GLY A 269 22.94 21.87 43.41
N GLY A 270 22.10 20.89 43.05
CA GLY A 270 20.66 21.05 42.85
C GLY A 270 20.23 21.40 41.42
N GLY A 271 21.18 21.61 40.50
CA GLY A 271 20.92 21.77 39.06
C GLY A 271 20.61 20.46 38.34
N SER A 272 20.19 20.51 37.08
CA SER A 272 19.94 19.30 36.27
C SER A 272 21.24 18.53 36.01
N VAL A 273 21.20 17.20 36.09
CA VAL A 273 22.36 16.36 35.82
C VAL A 273 22.56 16.25 34.31
N THR A 274 23.74 16.61 33.84
CA THR A 274 24.14 16.51 32.42
C THR A 274 24.49 15.07 32.04
N LYS A 275 24.52 14.78 30.73
CA LYS A 275 24.85 13.44 30.22
C LYS A 275 26.23 12.96 30.68
N ASP A 276 27.22 13.85 30.63
CA ASP A 276 28.59 13.51 31.04
C ASP A 276 28.69 13.21 32.55
N GLN A 277 28.02 14.02 33.39
CA GLN A 277 27.94 13.78 34.83
C GLN A 277 27.23 12.46 35.15
N PHE A 278 26.18 12.12 34.40
CA PHE A 278 25.48 10.84 34.57
C PHE A 278 26.35 9.64 34.17
N LEU A 279 27.07 9.75 33.07
CA LEU A 279 28.00 8.71 32.64
C LEU A 279 29.15 8.55 33.64
N GLU A 280 29.71 9.62 34.17
CA GLU A 280 30.76 9.58 35.19
C GLU A 280 30.26 8.97 36.51
N LEU A 281 29.03 9.28 36.93
CA LEU A 281 28.38 8.70 38.11
C LEU A 281 28.31 7.16 38.02
N LEU A 282 28.06 6.63 36.82
CA LEU A 282 27.90 5.21 36.55
C LEU A 282 29.15 4.53 35.96
N ALA A 283 30.22 5.28 35.68
CA ALA A 283 31.45 4.77 35.06
C ALA A 283 32.19 3.73 35.93
N GLY A 284 31.95 3.71 37.24
CA GLY A 284 32.46 2.68 38.15
C GLY A 284 31.76 1.33 38.03
N LEU A 285 30.78 1.21 37.13
CA LEU A 285 30.00 0.00 36.91
C LEU A 285 30.42 -0.62 35.58
N ASP A 286 30.45 -1.94 35.53
CA ASP A 286 30.72 -2.72 34.30
C ASP A 286 29.50 -2.69 33.36
N LEU A 287 29.04 -1.49 33.03
CA LEU A 287 27.90 -1.20 32.17
C LEU A 287 28.39 -0.46 30.92
N ASP A 288 27.83 -0.82 29.78
CA ASP A 288 28.20 -0.24 28.50
C ASP A 288 27.81 1.25 28.41
N ALA A 289 28.77 2.12 28.09
CA ALA A 289 28.55 3.57 28.05
C ALA A 289 27.51 4.00 27.00
N SER A 290 27.39 3.27 25.87
CA SER A 290 26.39 3.58 24.84
C SER A 290 24.97 3.25 25.33
N LYS A 291 24.83 2.17 26.12
CA LYS A 291 23.57 1.80 26.78
C LYS A 291 23.17 2.80 27.87
N LEU A 292 24.13 3.27 28.66
CA LEU A 292 23.89 4.30 29.67
C LEU A 292 23.49 5.64 29.04
N ALA A 293 24.08 6.00 27.91
CA ALA A 293 23.68 7.17 27.14
C ALA A 293 22.20 7.08 26.71
N ARG A 294 21.74 5.93 26.22
CA ARG A 294 20.33 5.71 25.87
C ARG A 294 19.40 5.81 27.10
N LEU A 295 19.81 5.27 28.25
CA LEU A 295 19.05 5.38 29.50
C LEU A 295 18.95 6.83 29.99
N TYR A 296 20.01 7.62 29.83
CA TYR A 296 19.97 9.06 30.10
C TYR A 296 18.97 9.75 29.18
N ASP A 297 19.08 9.52 27.87
CA ASP A 297 18.21 10.16 26.86
C ASP A 297 16.72 9.79 27.08
N SER A 298 16.43 8.59 27.60
CA SER A 298 15.05 8.19 27.93
C SER A 298 14.52 8.80 29.24
N SER A 299 15.40 9.25 30.13
CA SER A 299 15.04 9.71 31.47
C SER A 299 15.16 11.23 31.63
N ALA A 300 15.97 11.88 30.81
CA ALA A 300 16.22 13.32 30.83
C ALA A 300 15.17 14.09 30.02
N GLY A 301 14.81 15.28 30.49
CA GLY A 301 14.02 16.24 29.71
C GLY A 301 14.91 17.13 28.83
N ALA A 302 14.31 18.13 28.18
CA ALA A 302 15.04 19.08 27.34
C ALA A 302 16.14 19.86 28.10
N GLY A 303 15.99 20.02 29.42
CA GLY A 303 16.96 20.67 30.32
C GLY A 303 17.97 19.72 30.99
N GLY A 304 17.96 18.43 30.66
CA GLY A 304 18.76 17.40 31.32
C GLY A 304 17.96 16.57 32.33
N LEU A 305 18.65 15.81 33.18
CA LEU A 305 18.02 14.95 34.17
C LEU A 305 17.72 15.74 35.44
N GLU A 306 16.45 16.15 35.60
CA GLU A 306 15.98 16.92 36.74
C GLU A 306 15.84 16.07 38.00
N ARG A 307 15.70 16.74 39.15
CA ARG A 307 15.66 16.11 40.48
C ARG A 307 14.61 15.01 40.58
N GLU A 308 13.38 15.26 40.12
CA GLU A 308 12.30 14.26 40.22
C GLU A 308 12.58 13.02 39.36
N ALA A 309 13.08 13.22 38.14
CA ALA A 309 13.44 12.12 37.24
C ALA A 309 14.64 11.31 37.78
N PHE A 310 15.63 11.96 38.38
CA PHE A 310 16.74 11.27 39.06
C PHE A 310 16.26 10.47 40.27
N LEU A 311 15.44 11.07 41.13
CA LEU A 311 14.89 10.39 42.31
C LEU A 311 14.04 9.19 41.90
N ASP A 312 13.29 9.30 40.80
CA ASP A 312 12.60 8.14 40.26
C ASP A 312 13.58 7.09 39.76
N LEU A 313 14.58 7.45 38.96
CA LEU A 313 15.57 6.51 38.42
C LEU A 313 16.21 5.62 39.51
N VAL A 314 16.48 6.18 40.69
CA VAL A 314 17.10 5.51 41.85
C VAL A 314 16.16 4.55 42.59
N LYS A 315 14.83 4.63 42.37
CA LYS A 315 13.89 3.68 42.97
C LYS A 315 14.08 2.30 42.37
N VAL A 316 14.16 1.30 43.24
CA VAL A 316 14.20 -0.12 42.87
C VAL A 316 12.94 -0.75 43.43
N TYR A 317 12.20 -1.42 42.55
CA TYR A 317 11.02 -2.18 42.92
C TYR A 317 11.31 -3.67 42.84
N TYR A 318 10.66 -4.42 43.72
CA TYR A 318 10.73 -5.86 43.79
C TYR A 318 9.32 -6.45 43.79
N VAL A 319 9.16 -7.56 43.08
CA VAL A 319 7.94 -8.36 43.04
C VAL A 319 8.12 -9.56 43.96
N CYS A 320 7.14 -9.79 44.82
CA CYS A 320 7.07 -10.97 45.67
C CYS A 320 6.74 -12.22 44.82
N VAL A 321 7.75 -13.04 44.53
CA VAL A 321 7.60 -14.27 43.73
C VAL A 321 7.31 -15.50 44.59
N LYS A 322 7.51 -15.39 45.91
CA LYS A 322 7.11 -16.40 46.89
C LYS A 322 6.57 -15.73 48.14
N GLN A 323 5.43 -16.21 48.62
CA GLN A 323 4.79 -15.69 49.82
C GLN A 323 5.78 -15.66 51.01
N THR A 324 5.86 -14.53 51.68
CA THR A 324 6.84 -14.29 52.75
C THR A 324 6.28 -13.35 53.82
N LEU A 325 6.95 -13.24 54.97
CA LEU A 325 6.57 -12.34 56.04
C LEU A 325 7.41 -11.05 55.98
N MET A 326 6.75 -9.93 56.24
CA MET A 326 7.39 -8.66 56.55
C MET A 326 7.50 -8.53 58.06
N ASN A 327 8.68 -8.18 58.56
CA ASN A 327 8.93 -7.99 59.99
C ASN A 327 9.34 -6.55 60.31
N GLU A 328 9.17 -6.12 61.57
CA GLU A 328 9.58 -4.78 62.02
C GLU A 328 11.10 -4.58 61.94
N GLU A 329 11.88 -5.62 62.22
CA GLU A 329 13.34 -5.55 62.30
C GLU A 329 14.03 -6.58 61.39
N LEU A 330 15.35 -6.41 61.20
CA LEU A 330 16.18 -7.25 60.33
C LEU A 330 15.98 -8.75 60.59
N GLY A 331 15.90 -9.17 61.85
CA GLY A 331 15.77 -10.59 62.22
C GLY A 331 14.40 -11.19 61.88
N ILE A 332 14.35 -12.37 61.25
CA ILE A 332 13.08 -13.07 60.93
C ILE A 332 12.23 -13.43 62.16
N LYS A 333 12.83 -13.46 63.35
CA LYS A 333 12.14 -13.72 64.63
C LYS A 333 11.51 -12.47 65.24
N SER A 334 11.79 -11.29 64.68
CA SER A 334 11.15 -10.05 65.13
C SER A 334 9.66 -10.05 64.80
N LYS A 335 8.92 -9.11 65.38
CA LYS A 335 7.46 -9.04 65.23
C LYS A 335 7.07 -9.00 63.76
N SER A 336 6.24 -9.98 63.36
CA SER A 336 5.67 -10.02 62.01
C SER A 336 4.65 -8.91 61.88
N LEU A 337 4.85 -8.04 60.90
CA LEU A 337 3.94 -6.97 60.54
C LEU A 337 2.76 -7.50 59.74
N ARG A 338 3.06 -8.22 58.65
CA ARG A 338 2.06 -8.88 57.82
C ARG A 338 2.69 -9.91 56.88
N ARG A 339 1.81 -10.63 56.19
CA ARG A 339 2.17 -11.52 55.09
C ARG A 339 2.12 -10.75 53.76
N LEU A 340 3.10 -11.03 52.90
CA LEU A 340 3.20 -10.53 51.54
C LEU A 340 2.71 -11.61 50.58
N GLU A 341 1.83 -11.23 49.67
CA GLU A 341 1.23 -12.15 48.70
C GLU A 341 2.04 -12.24 47.41
N LEU A 342 1.80 -13.30 46.64
CA LEU A 342 2.41 -13.45 45.32
C LEU A 342 2.05 -12.25 44.42
N ARG A 343 3.03 -11.81 43.64
CA ARG A 343 2.99 -10.65 42.73
C ARG A 343 2.83 -9.28 43.41
N GLU A 344 2.91 -9.21 44.75
CA GLU A 344 2.87 -7.93 45.45
C GLU A 344 4.16 -7.14 45.21
N VAL A 345 4.03 -5.84 44.93
CA VAL A 345 5.16 -4.94 44.61
C VAL A 345 5.64 -4.20 45.86
N LEU A 346 6.96 -4.14 46.01
CA LEU A 346 7.69 -3.56 47.12
C LEU A 346 8.71 -2.54 46.59
N GLU A 347 8.79 -1.36 47.18
CA GLU A 347 9.89 -0.42 46.96
C GLU A 347 11.03 -0.73 47.94
N ALA A 348 12.25 -0.91 47.44
CA ALA A 348 13.41 -1.09 48.30
C ALA A 348 13.84 0.22 48.95
N LEU A 349 14.04 0.18 50.26
CA LEU A 349 14.53 1.30 51.06
C LEU A 349 15.99 1.11 51.47
N GLU A 350 16.33 -0.10 51.94
CA GLU A 350 17.63 -0.43 52.52
C GLU A 350 17.98 -1.90 52.27
N GLY A 351 19.28 -2.21 52.21
CA GLY A 351 19.81 -3.54 51.90
C GLY A 351 20.06 -3.77 50.40
N PRO A 352 20.54 -4.96 50.01
CA PRO A 352 20.47 -6.23 50.75
C PRO A 352 21.42 -6.32 51.95
N GLU A 353 20.92 -6.84 53.08
CA GLU A 353 21.70 -7.11 54.31
C GLU A 353 21.64 -8.59 54.69
N ASN A 354 22.74 -9.12 55.24
CA ASN A 354 22.77 -10.50 55.74
C ASN A 354 22.23 -10.56 57.18
N GLU A 355 21.27 -11.45 57.41
CA GLU A 355 20.90 -11.87 58.76
C GLU A 355 21.64 -13.18 59.11
N ASP A 356 22.75 -13.06 59.82
CA ASP A 356 23.65 -14.19 60.09
C ASP A 356 23.00 -15.33 60.88
N THR A 357 22.03 -15.01 61.76
CA THR A 357 21.37 -16.02 62.61
C THR A 357 20.54 -17.00 61.79
N ALA A 358 19.74 -16.49 60.85
CA ALA A 358 18.92 -17.29 59.97
C ALA A 358 19.62 -17.66 58.65
N LYS A 359 20.79 -17.06 58.39
CA LYS A 359 21.56 -17.17 57.14
C LYS A 359 20.72 -16.80 55.92
N VAL A 360 19.96 -15.71 56.03
CA VAL A 360 19.12 -15.18 54.95
C VAL A 360 19.57 -13.78 54.57
N VAL A 361 19.28 -13.38 53.33
CA VAL A 361 19.46 -12.01 52.86
C VAL A 361 18.12 -11.30 53.01
N ARG A 362 18.14 -10.16 53.68
CA ARG A 362 16.97 -9.34 53.99
C ARG A 362 17.06 -8.03 53.23
N LEU A 363 15.89 -7.49 52.90
CA LEU A 363 15.73 -6.20 52.24
C LEU A 363 14.66 -5.44 53.03
N ARG A 364 14.96 -4.19 53.39
CA ARG A 364 13.96 -3.32 53.99
C ARG A 364 13.17 -2.69 52.85
N CYS A 365 11.88 -2.90 52.86
CA CYS A 365 10.99 -2.46 51.80
C CYS A 365 9.84 -1.64 52.37
N ARG A 366 9.31 -0.74 51.53
CA ARG A 366 7.97 -0.20 51.67
C ARG A 366 7.04 -0.96 50.73
N ALA A 367 6.01 -1.57 51.27
CA ALA A 367 5.00 -2.16 50.43
C ALA A 367 4.17 -1.10 49.74
N VAL A 368 3.92 -1.30 48.46
CA VAL A 368 3.27 -0.30 47.62
C VAL A 368 1.76 -0.24 47.88
N LEU A 369 1.15 -1.37 48.20
CA LEU A 369 -0.30 -1.50 48.39
C LEU A 369 -0.82 -0.75 49.64
N ASP A 370 -0.08 -0.82 50.74
CA ASP A 370 -0.51 -0.31 52.06
C ASP A 370 0.49 0.67 52.70
N GLY A 371 1.63 0.92 52.06
CA GLY A 371 2.67 1.82 52.56
C GLY A 371 3.46 1.28 53.74
N LEU A 372 3.23 0.03 54.16
CA LEU A 372 3.86 -0.54 55.34
C LEU A 372 5.36 -0.78 55.10
N GLU A 373 6.19 -0.30 56.00
CA GLU A 373 7.64 -0.46 55.92
C GLU A 373 8.13 -1.56 56.85
N GLY A 374 9.01 -2.43 56.35
CA GLY A 374 9.59 -3.51 57.14
C GLY A 374 10.60 -4.34 56.38
N TRP A 375 11.19 -5.31 57.08
CA TRP A 375 12.19 -6.21 56.56
C TRP A 375 11.57 -7.47 55.98
N VAL A 376 12.00 -7.81 54.76
CA VAL A 376 11.48 -8.93 53.99
C VAL A 376 12.65 -9.81 53.57
N THR A 377 12.44 -11.12 53.55
CA THR A 377 13.44 -12.06 53.04
C THR A 377 13.56 -11.89 51.53
N PHE A 378 14.72 -11.47 51.05
CA PHE A 378 15.05 -11.40 49.62
C PHE A 378 15.51 -12.77 49.10
N LYS A 379 16.47 -13.38 49.82
CA LYS A 379 17.02 -14.71 49.50
C LYS A 379 17.12 -15.57 50.76
N GLY A 380 16.54 -16.76 50.71
CA GLY A 380 16.56 -17.73 51.81
C GLY A 380 17.90 -18.45 51.95
N ASN A 381 18.04 -19.19 53.05
CA ASN A 381 19.25 -19.93 53.42
C ASN A 381 19.64 -21.06 52.45
N GLN A 382 18.69 -21.61 51.71
CA GLN A 382 18.90 -22.61 50.65
C GLN A 382 18.96 -21.98 49.24
N GLY A 383 19.12 -20.66 49.17
CA GLY A 383 19.19 -19.93 47.89
C GLY A 383 17.85 -19.61 47.25
N THR A 384 16.72 -20.00 47.85
CA THR A 384 15.37 -19.66 47.38
C THR A 384 15.18 -18.14 47.32
N THR A 385 14.90 -17.61 46.13
CA THR A 385 14.51 -16.21 45.93
C THR A 385 13.04 -16.01 46.29
N PHE A 386 12.76 -14.96 47.05
CA PHE A 386 11.40 -14.55 47.43
C PHE A 386 10.99 -13.24 46.77
N LEU A 387 11.96 -12.40 46.43
CA LEU A 387 11.77 -11.11 45.78
C LEU A 387 12.63 -11.04 44.51
N GLU A 388 12.04 -10.67 43.39
CA GLU A 388 12.74 -10.43 42.12
C GLU A 388 12.61 -8.96 41.71
N PRO A 389 13.65 -8.31 41.15
CA PRO A 389 13.53 -6.95 40.66
C PRO A 389 12.42 -6.85 39.61
N GLY A 390 11.54 -5.85 39.72
CA GLY A 390 10.43 -5.67 38.77
C GLY A 390 9.26 -4.88 39.35
N GLY A 391 8.19 -4.76 38.56
CA GLY A 391 6.92 -4.15 39.00
C GLY A 391 6.74 -2.67 38.68
N ARG A 392 7.67 -2.05 37.96
CA ARG A 392 7.46 -0.72 37.34
C ARG A 392 6.55 -0.77 36.12
N CYS A 393 6.48 -1.94 35.50
CA CYS A 393 5.64 -2.20 34.34
C CYS A 393 4.77 -3.41 34.62
N TYR A 394 3.63 -3.46 33.94
CA TYR A 394 2.71 -4.58 34.00
C TYR A 394 2.37 -5.03 32.58
N GLN A 395 2.28 -6.33 32.35
CA GLN A 395 1.82 -6.91 31.09
C GLN A 395 0.36 -7.32 31.21
N ALA A 396 -0.44 -6.99 30.19
CA ALA A 396 -1.80 -7.49 30.08
C ALA A 396 -1.81 -8.97 29.73
N LEU A 397 -2.42 -9.79 30.59
CA LEU A 397 -2.58 -11.23 30.37
C LEU A 397 -3.67 -11.53 29.33
N LYS A 398 -4.64 -10.62 29.20
CA LYS A 398 -5.80 -10.74 28.32
C LYS A 398 -6.35 -9.35 28.01
N ASP A 399 -7.22 -9.29 27.02
CA ASP A 399 -7.89 -8.04 26.64
C ASP A 399 -8.61 -7.43 27.85
N THR A 400 -8.29 -6.17 28.13
CA THR A 400 -8.82 -5.42 29.27
C THR A 400 -9.13 -3.98 28.87
N GLU A 401 -9.82 -3.26 29.75
CA GLU A 401 -10.30 -1.91 29.49
C GLU A 401 -9.57 -0.93 30.41
N MET A 402 -9.09 0.16 29.80
CA MET A 402 -8.53 1.29 30.51
C MET A 402 -9.63 2.33 30.71
N THR A 403 -9.85 2.75 31.94
CA THR A 403 -10.90 3.71 32.30
C THR A 403 -10.31 5.06 32.72
N GLU A 404 -11.09 6.11 32.63
CA GLU A 404 -10.64 7.47 32.98
C GLU A 404 -10.37 7.62 34.49
N GLU A 405 -11.20 6.99 35.32
CA GLU A 405 -11.16 7.09 36.78
C GLU A 405 -10.89 5.74 37.45
N LEU A 406 -10.56 5.80 38.75
CA LEU A 406 -10.30 4.62 39.59
C LEU A 406 -11.53 3.69 39.68
N ASP A 407 -12.73 4.21 39.47
CA ASP A 407 -13.95 3.39 39.39
C ASP A 407 -13.98 2.57 38.10
N ALA A 408 -14.23 1.26 38.22
CA ALA A 408 -14.23 0.34 37.08
C ALA A 408 -15.43 0.52 36.14
N GLY A 409 -16.50 1.20 36.58
CA GLY A 409 -17.65 1.58 35.77
C GLY A 409 -17.50 2.96 35.12
N SER A 410 -16.38 3.65 35.32
CA SER A 410 -16.11 4.93 34.65
C SER A 410 -15.88 4.75 33.15
N ALA A 411 -15.86 5.86 32.41
CA ALA A 411 -15.75 5.83 30.96
C ALA A 411 -14.49 5.07 30.50
N VAL A 412 -14.69 4.10 29.60
CA VAL A 412 -13.59 3.38 28.95
C VAL A 412 -12.93 4.32 27.96
N THR A 413 -11.67 4.65 28.23
CA THR A 413 -10.86 5.51 27.37
C THR A 413 -10.27 4.74 26.21
N ARG A 414 -9.93 3.47 26.43
CA ARG A 414 -9.38 2.57 25.41
C ARG A 414 -9.41 1.10 25.84
N LYS A 415 -9.28 0.21 24.87
CA LYS A 415 -8.99 -1.21 25.08
C LYS A 415 -7.48 -1.44 25.10
N VAL A 416 -7.05 -2.41 25.87
CA VAL A 416 -5.66 -2.86 26.01
C VAL A 416 -5.63 -4.34 25.67
N SER A 417 -4.86 -4.69 24.65
CA SER A 417 -4.80 -6.07 24.16
C SER A 417 -3.90 -6.94 25.01
N SER A 418 -4.17 -8.25 25.02
CA SER A 418 -3.25 -9.23 25.61
C SER A 418 -1.82 -9.04 25.09
N GLY A 419 -0.86 -9.07 26.02
CA GLY A 419 0.57 -8.89 25.76
C GLY A 419 1.04 -7.43 25.83
N GLU A 420 0.14 -6.44 25.84
CA GLU A 420 0.51 -5.03 25.92
C GLU A 420 1.15 -4.67 27.29
N VAL A 421 2.15 -3.78 27.27
CA VAL A 421 2.90 -3.37 28.46
C VAL A 421 2.47 -1.97 28.92
N ILE A 422 2.18 -1.87 30.21
CA ILE A 422 1.73 -0.68 30.91
C ILE A 422 2.83 -0.21 31.86
N GLU A 423 3.31 1.01 31.67
CA GLU A 423 4.18 1.69 32.62
C GLU A 423 3.35 2.27 33.77
N VAL A 424 3.73 1.97 35.01
CA VAL A 424 2.96 2.37 36.19
C VAL A 424 3.20 3.86 36.48
N ILE A 425 2.11 4.64 36.55
CA ILE A 425 2.13 6.02 37.04
C ILE A 425 1.72 6.04 38.51
N GLU A 426 0.60 5.39 38.82
CA GLU A 426 0.13 5.15 40.19
C GLU A 426 -0.02 3.66 40.40
N PHE A 427 0.63 3.15 41.43
CA PHE A 427 0.58 1.75 41.76
C PHE A 427 -0.78 1.31 42.33
N GLU A 428 -0.88 0.00 42.64
CA GLU A 428 -2.10 -0.69 43.03
C GLU A 428 -2.85 0.04 44.15
N LYS A 429 -4.09 0.46 43.85
CA LYS A 429 -5.09 0.92 44.81
C LYS A 429 -6.27 -0.05 44.82
N LYS A 430 -6.86 -0.23 45.99
CA LYS A 430 -8.12 -0.97 46.13
C LYS A 430 -9.29 -0.11 45.65
N ALA A 431 -10.10 -0.67 44.76
CA ALA A 431 -11.35 -0.10 44.27
C ALA A 431 -12.44 -1.18 44.37
N GLY A 432 -13.19 -1.18 45.47
CA GLY A 432 -14.12 -2.27 45.79
C GLY A 432 -13.37 -3.59 46.04
N ASP A 433 -13.70 -4.62 45.27
CA ASP A 433 -13.07 -5.93 45.29
C ASP A 433 -11.90 -6.08 44.28
N ALA A 434 -11.65 -5.03 43.48
CA ALA A 434 -10.59 -4.99 42.50
C ALA A 434 -9.35 -4.23 43.02
N ARG A 435 -8.18 -4.66 42.53
CA ARG A 435 -6.93 -3.89 42.60
C ARG A 435 -6.69 -3.26 41.25
N ARG A 436 -6.46 -1.95 41.22
CA ARG A 436 -6.29 -1.19 39.99
C ARG A 436 -5.04 -0.31 40.05
N ILE A 437 -4.38 -0.15 38.92
CA ILE A 437 -3.24 0.75 38.74
C ILE A 437 -3.64 1.88 37.79
N LYS A 438 -3.01 3.04 37.92
CA LYS A 438 -3.01 4.04 36.85
C LYS A 438 -1.72 3.87 36.06
N GLY A 439 -1.84 3.68 34.76
CA GLY A 439 -0.70 3.43 33.92
C GLY A 439 -0.77 4.16 32.60
N LYS A 440 0.39 4.29 31.97
CA LYS A 440 0.57 4.72 30.59
C LYS A 440 0.89 3.49 29.76
N ALA A 441 0.09 3.17 28.75
CA ALA A 441 0.52 2.07 27.88
C ALA A 441 1.61 2.50 26.92
N ARG A 442 2.49 1.56 26.61
CA ARG A 442 3.67 1.83 25.79
C ARG A 442 3.36 1.92 24.29
N GLU A 443 2.24 1.38 23.83
CA GLU A 443 1.91 1.30 22.40
C GLU A 443 1.49 2.65 21.82
N ASP A 444 0.64 3.39 22.53
CA ASP A 444 0.06 4.67 22.08
C ASP A 444 0.28 5.83 23.06
N GLY A 445 0.85 5.56 24.24
CA GLY A 445 1.07 6.55 25.29
C GLY A 445 -0.19 6.97 26.05
N ALA A 446 -1.35 6.34 25.83
CA ALA A 446 -2.58 6.70 26.53
C ALA A 446 -2.52 6.28 28.02
N CYS A 447 -3.10 7.13 28.87
CA CYS A 447 -3.05 7.02 30.31
C CYS A 447 -4.45 6.77 30.89
N GLY A 448 -4.53 5.91 31.90
CA GLY A 448 -5.79 5.65 32.60
C GLY A 448 -5.67 4.53 33.63
N TRP A 449 -6.80 4.15 34.22
CA TRP A 449 -6.89 3.12 35.24
C TRP A 449 -7.17 1.76 34.64
N LEU A 450 -6.43 0.75 35.09
CA LEU A 450 -6.60 -0.63 34.66
C LEU A 450 -6.72 -1.54 35.85
N THR A 451 -7.52 -2.59 35.69
CA THR A 451 -7.67 -3.62 36.72
C THR A 451 -6.48 -4.56 36.65
N VAL A 452 -5.75 -4.73 37.76
CA VAL A 452 -4.70 -5.74 37.90
C VAL A 452 -5.32 -7.09 38.21
N SER A 453 -6.21 -7.14 39.20
CA SER A 453 -6.91 -8.36 39.61
C SER A 453 -8.22 -8.03 40.31
N ASN A 454 -9.19 -8.93 40.29
CA ASN A 454 -10.37 -8.92 41.15
C ASN A 454 -10.53 -10.31 41.82
N LEU A 455 -11.68 -10.56 42.47
CA LEU A 455 -11.95 -11.85 43.12
C LEU A 455 -11.94 -13.05 42.16
N ALA A 456 -12.28 -12.83 40.90
CA ALA A 456 -12.41 -13.90 39.92
C ALA A 456 -11.12 -14.15 39.15
N ASP A 457 -10.33 -13.11 38.88
CA ASP A 457 -9.34 -13.18 37.82
C ASP A 457 -8.20 -12.16 37.95
N THR A 458 -7.10 -12.45 37.25
CA THR A 458 -5.95 -11.55 37.09
C THR A 458 -5.88 -11.09 35.64
N PHE A 459 -5.74 -9.78 35.44
CA PHE A 459 -5.75 -9.14 34.12
C PHE A 459 -4.37 -8.59 33.76
N LEU A 460 -3.63 -8.10 34.76
CA LEU A 460 -2.26 -7.61 34.57
C LEU A 460 -1.31 -8.33 35.52
N GLU A 461 -0.07 -8.56 35.08
CA GLU A 461 1.00 -9.05 35.94
C GLU A 461 2.22 -8.12 35.89
N PRO A 462 2.95 -7.94 37.01
CA PRO A 462 4.22 -7.23 37.02
C PRO A 462 5.23 -7.84 36.03
N CYS A 463 5.86 -6.99 35.21
CA CYS A 463 6.97 -7.35 34.34
C CYS A 463 8.32 -7.30 35.08
#